data_AF-A0A7W1LMY6-F1
#
_entry.id   AF-A0A7W1LMY6-F1
#
_cell.length_a   1.000
_cell.length_b   1.000
_cell.length_c   1.000
_cell.angle_alpha   90.00
_cell.angle_beta   90.00
_cell.angle_gamma   90.00
#
_symmetry.space_group_name_H-M   'P 1'
#
loop_
_entity.id
_entity.type
_entity.pdbx_description
1 polymer ?
#
loop_
_entity_poly.entity_id
_entity_poly.type
_entity_poly.pdbx_seq_one_letter_code
_entity_poly.pdbx_strand_id
1 'polypeptide(L)'
;MTRGKASFGSVRRLPSGRWQARYTAPDLVRHTAPLTFDTRGDAETWLAMRRSEVARGVWLPPRTAAEVLTFGAYAETWLADRDLKPRTRELYRSLLDRRILPTFADVTLTAITPAAVRRWYVYQPTATPTARAHAYGLLKGICATAVADEHLAANPCRIRAAGTSKRVHKVRPATLPELEALAAAMPERQRLMVLFAAWCGLRFGEVTELRRKDIDLTNGALRIRRAVVRVDG
;
A
#
# COMPACT_ATOMS: atom_id res chain seq x y z
N MET A 1 -4.10 -62.44 3.34
CA MET A 1 -3.70 -61.25 2.55
C MET A 1 -4.09 -60.00 3.31
N THR A 2 -3.14 -59.35 3.98
CA THR A 2 -3.39 -58.22 4.89
C THR A 2 -3.59 -56.95 4.06
N ARG A 3 -4.81 -56.37 4.08
CA ARG A 3 -5.12 -55.08 3.43
C ARG A 3 -4.17 -54.00 4.00
N GLY A 4 -3.24 -53.52 3.18
CA GLY A 4 -2.34 -52.43 3.55
C GLY A 4 -3.13 -51.19 3.95
N LYS A 5 -2.79 -50.59 5.11
CA LYS A 5 -3.34 -49.31 5.57
C LYS A 5 -3.30 -48.30 4.42
N ALA A 6 -4.45 -47.73 4.06
CA ALA A 6 -4.50 -46.65 3.07
C ALA A 6 -3.59 -45.51 3.55
N SER A 7 -2.42 -45.38 2.93
CA SER A 7 -1.44 -44.36 3.30
C SER A 7 -1.90 -43.03 2.71
N PHE A 8 -1.98 -42.00 3.55
CA PHE A 8 -2.30 -40.61 3.17
C PHE A 8 -1.44 -40.10 1.99
N GLY A 9 -0.24 -40.66 1.84
CA GLY A 9 0.63 -40.40 0.71
C GLY A 9 1.53 -41.59 0.38
N SER A 10 2.38 -41.41 -0.62
CA SER A 10 3.39 -42.36 -1.07
C SER A 10 4.78 -41.72 -1.08
N VAL A 11 5.80 -42.49 -0.73
CA VAL A 11 7.21 -42.10 -0.85
C VAL A 11 7.88 -42.98 -1.90
N ARG A 12 8.63 -42.38 -2.83
CA ARG A 12 9.39 -43.10 -3.86
C ARG A 12 10.85 -42.65 -3.89
N ARG A 13 11.77 -43.54 -4.25
CA ARG A 13 13.18 -43.22 -4.52
C ARG A 13 13.34 -42.79 -5.98
N LEU A 14 14.07 -41.70 -6.21
CA LEU A 14 14.38 -41.19 -7.55
C LEU A 14 15.70 -41.79 -8.07
N PRO A 15 15.96 -41.74 -9.39
CA PRO A 15 17.24 -42.16 -9.97
C PRO A 15 18.46 -41.45 -9.37
N SER A 16 18.27 -40.23 -8.85
CA SER A 16 19.30 -39.46 -8.13
C SER A 16 19.64 -40.00 -6.74
N GLY A 17 19.00 -41.08 -6.29
CA GLY A 17 19.17 -41.65 -4.95
C GLY A 17 18.33 -40.96 -3.87
N ARG A 18 17.80 -39.75 -4.12
CA ARG A 18 16.95 -38.99 -3.20
C ARG A 18 15.51 -39.51 -3.15
N TRP A 19 14.81 -39.19 -2.08
CA TRP A 19 13.43 -39.61 -1.81
C TRP A 19 12.43 -38.49 -2.14
N GLN A 20 11.29 -38.85 -2.71
CA GLN A 20 10.22 -37.92 -3.06
C GLN A 20 8.91 -38.36 -2.40
N ALA A 21 8.29 -37.46 -1.65
CA ALA A 21 6.97 -37.66 -1.05
C ALA A 21 5.86 -37.09 -1.94
N ARG A 22 4.70 -37.74 -1.94
CA ARG A 22 3.46 -37.31 -2.60
C ARG A 22 2.26 -37.63 -1.74
N TYR A 23 1.22 -36.80 -1.76
CA TYR A 23 -0.03 -37.04 -1.05
C TYR A 23 -1.22 -36.56 -1.89
N THR A 24 -2.42 -37.02 -1.53
CA THR A 24 -3.66 -36.49 -2.09
C THR A 24 -4.30 -35.61 -1.03
N ALA A 25 -4.55 -34.34 -1.36
CA ALA A 25 -5.12 -33.39 -0.41
C ALA A 25 -6.66 -33.36 -0.50
N PRO A 26 -7.36 -32.59 0.35
CA PRO A 26 -8.83 -32.48 0.32
C PRO A 26 -9.38 -31.95 -1.01
N ASP A 27 -8.56 -31.28 -1.81
CA ASP A 27 -8.89 -30.83 -3.17
C ASP A 27 -8.93 -31.98 -4.20
N LEU A 28 -8.71 -33.23 -3.78
CA LEU A 28 -8.62 -34.42 -4.61
C LEU A 28 -7.46 -34.40 -5.62
N VAL A 29 -6.54 -33.44 -5.50
CA VAL A 29 -5.36 -33.32 -6.34
C VAL A 29 -4.17 -33.99 -5.68
N ARG A 30 -3.32 -34.62 -6.49
CA ARG A 30 -2.08 -35.22 -6.03
C ARG A 30 -0.97 -34.18 -5.98
N HIS A 31 -0.53 -33.86 -4.78
CA HIS A 31 0.55 -32.91 -4.51
C HIS A 31 1.87 -33.63 -4.30
N THR A 32 2.92 -33.13 -4.95
CA THR A 32 4.30 -33.62 -4.74
C THR A 32 5.03 -32.67 -3.79
N ALA A 33 5.87 -33.21 -2.91
CA ALA A 33 6.72 -32.39 -2.06
C ALA A 33 7.58 -31.43 -2.91
N PRO A 34 7.70 -30.15 -2.51
CA PRO A 34 8.48 -29.15 -3.27
C PRO A 34 9.99 -29.44 -3.23
N LEU A 35 10.43 -30.34 -2.36
CA LEU A 35 11.81 -30.77 -2.22
C LEU A 35 11.90 -32.30 -2.15
N THR A 36 13.07 -32.82 -2.51
CA THR A 36 13.45 -34.23 -2.33
C THR A 36 14.27 -34.39 -1.07
N PHE A 37 14.13 -35.52 -0.39
CA PHE A 37 14.72 -35.81 0.91
C PHE A 37 15.90 -36.77 0.77
N ASP A 38 16.83 -36.73 1.71
CA ASP A 38 18.01 -37.60 1.67
C ASP A 38 17.71 -38.99 2.22
N THR A 39 16.79 -39.08 3.19
CA THR A 39 16.32 -40.36 3.74
C THR A 39 14.83 -40.59 3.49
N ARG A 40 14.42 -41.87 3.52
CA ARG A 40 13.01 -42.26 3.47
C ARG A 40 12.24 -41.73 4.68
N GLY A 41 12.87 -41.73 5.86
CA GLY A 41 12.26 -41.27 7.11
C GLY A 41 11.91 -39.79 7.09
N ASP A 42 12.75 -38.95 6.49
CA ASP A 42 12.46 -37.51 6.34
C ASP A 42 11.24 -37.27 5.44
N ALA A 43 11.13 -38.03 4.35
CA ALA A 43 9.99 -37.97 3.45
C ALA A 43 8.68 -38.43 4.13
N GLU A 44 8.75 -39.47 4.98
CA GLU A 44 7.61 -39.95 5.77
C GLU A 44 7.21 -38.95 6.87
N THR A 45 8.19 -38.33 7.53
CA THR A 45 7.97 -37.26 8.52
C THR A 45 7.28 -36.05 7.89
N TRP A 46 7.71 -35.65 6.69
CA TRP A 46 7.06 -34.60 5.94
C TRP A 46 5.60 -34.93 5.58
N LEU A 47 5.31 -36.18 5.19
CA LEU A 47 3.92 -36.64 4.95
C LEU A 47 3.07 -36.62 6.23
N ALA A 48 3.65 -36.99 7.37
CA ALA A 48 2.96 -36.94 8.65
C ALA A 48 2.58 -35.49 9.05
N MET A 49 3.48 -34.53 8.82
CA MET A 49 3.20 -33.10 9.03
C MET A 49 2.05 -32.61 8.13
N ARG A 50 2.09 -32.93 6.83
CA ARG A 50 1.01 -32.57 5.89
C ARG A 50 -0.33 -33.21 6.25
N ARG A 51 -0.31 -34.47 6.71
CA ARG A 51 -1.52 -35.15 7.21
C ARG A 51 -2.10 -34.44 8.42
N SER A 52 -1.25 -33.98 9.34
CA SER A 52 -1.68 -33.22 10.53
C SER A 52 -2.31 -31.88 10.16
N GLU A 53 -1.74 -31.17 9.18
CA GLU A 53 -2.34 -29.93 8.68
C GLU A 53 -3.72 -30.16 8.06
N VAL A 54 -3.86 -31.21 7.24
CA VAL A 54 -5.14 -31.59 6.63
C VAL A 54 -6.17 -31.97 7.70
N ALA A 55 -5.78 -32.79 8.67
CA ALA A 55 -6.67 -33.22 9.76
C ALA A 55 -7.13 -32.05 10.64
N ARG A 56 -6.30 -31.01 10.79
CA ARG A 56 -6.63 -29.79 11.53
C ARG A 56 -7.38 -28.75 10.71
N GLY A 57 -7.61 -28.99 9.41
CA GLY A 57 -8.25 -28.03 8.51
C GLY A 57 -7.43 -26.76 8.24
N VAL A 58 -6.12 -26.77 8.55
CA VAL A 58 -5.20 -25.63 8.34
C VAL A 58 -4.32 -25.80 7.10
N TRP A 59 -4.57 -26.86 6.34
CA TRP A 59 -3.85 -27.13 5.11
C TRP A 59 -4.23 -26.13 4.02
N LEU A 60 -3.21 -25.54 3.39
CA LEU A 60 -3.35 -24.66 2.24
C LEU A 60 -2.71 -25.34 1.02
N PRO A 61 -3.35 -25.29 -0.17
CA PRO A 61 -2.77 -25.83 -1.38
C PRO A 61 -1.43 -25.13 -1.68
N PRO A 62 -0.40 -25.88 -2.12
CA PRO A 62 0.86 -25.30 -2.54
C PRO A 62 0.59 -24.39 -3.74
N ARG A 63 0.81 -23.08 -3.55
CA ARG A 63 0.58 -22.09 -4.61
C ARG A 63 1.49 -22.40 -5.80
N THR A 64 0.91 -22.53 -6.98
CA THR A 64 1.69 -22.72 -8.22
C THR A 64 2.42 -21.43 -8.57
N ALA A 65 3.50 -21.50 -9.36
CA ALA A 65 4.29 -20.32 -9.75
C ALA A 65 3.47 -19.24 -10.50
N ALA A 66 2.33 -19.61 -11.09
CA ALA A 66 1.36 -18.70 -11.72
C ALA A 66 0.49 -17.93 -10.71
N GLU A 67 0.44 -18.36 -9.44
CA GLU A 67 -0.34 -17.73 -8.34
C GLU A 67 0.53 -16.82 -7.45
N VAL A 68 1.77 -16.56 -7.86
CA VAL A 68 2.70 -15.73 -7.11
C VAL A 68 2.40 -14.26 -7.43
N LEU A 69 1.41 -13.71 -6.73
CA LEU A 69 1.02 -12.31 -6.86
C LEU A 69 2.16 -11.39 -6.39
N THR A 70 2.72 -10.62 -7.32
CA THR A 70 3.73 -9.60 -7.02
C THR A 70 3.08 -8.37 -6.41
N PHE A 71 3.86 -7.63 -5.63
CA PHE A 71 3.40 -6.36 -5.07
C PHE A 71 3.05 -5.36 -6.15
N GLY A 72 3.81 -5.28 -7.25
CA GLY A 72 3.54 -4.36 -8.35
C GLY A 72 2.17 -4.60 -8.96
N ALA A 73 1.88 -5.85 -9.37
CA ALA A 73 0.59 -6.21 -9.96
C ALA A 73 -0.58 -5.95 -8.99
N TYR A 74 -0.39 -6.29 -7.71
CA TYR A 74 -1.39 -6.02 -6.67
C TYR A 74 -1.62 -4.52 -6.45
N ALA A 75 -0.56 -3.72 -6.40
CA ALA A 75 -0.64 -2.27 -6.18
C ALA A 75 -1.33 -1.54 -7.33
N GLU A 76 -1.14 -1.99 -8.58
CA GLU A 76 -1.85 -1.46 -9.75
C GLU A 76 -3.36 -1.68 -9.64
N THR A 77 -3.76 -2.92 -9.37
CA THR A 77 -5.17 -3.30 -9.19
C THR A 77 -5.78 -2.51 -8.02
N TRP A 78 -5.08 -2.48 -6.89
CA TRP A 78 -5.50 -1.73 -5.70
C TRP A 78 -5.70 -0.23 -5.96
N LEU A 79 -4.91 0.38 -6.84
CA LEU A 79 -5.05 1.79 -7.18
C LEU A 79 -6.18 2.00 -8.20
N ALA A 80 -6.40 1.06 -9.13
CA ALA A 80 -7.48 1.11 -10.11
C ALA A 80 -8.86 1.04 -9.44
N ASP A 81 -9.04 0.09 -8.51
CA ASP A 81 -10.34 -0.24 -7.92
C ASP A 81 -10.86 0.80 -6.90
N ARG A 82 -10.00 1.75 -6.48
CA ARG A 82 -10.38 2.74 -5.49
C ARG A 82 -10.98 3.99 -6.11
N ASP A 83 -12.14 4.41 -5.59
CA ASP A 83 -12.66 5.75 -5.85
C ASP A 83 -11.84 6.78 -5.05
N LEU A 84 -10.91 7.45 -5.75
CA LEU A 84 -10.00 8.45 -5.19
C LEU A 84 -10.20 9.77 -5.92
N LYS A 85 -10.18 10.86 -5.15
CA LYS A 85 -10.06 12.21 -5.73
C LYS A 85 -8.84 12.27 -6.67
N PRO A 86 -8.92 12.96 -7.82
CA PRO A 86 -7.84 12.98 -8.83
C PRO A 86 -6.46 13.28 -8.24
N ARG A 87 -6.37 14.32 -7.40
CA ARG A 87 -5.11 14.72 -6.74
C ARG A 87 -4.52 13.65 -5.82
N THR A 88 -5.37 12.85 -5.15
CA THR A 88 -4.92 11.75 -4.32
C THR A 88 -4.39 10.60 -5.17
N ARG A 89 -5.07 10.30 -6.29
CA ARG A 89 -4.63 9.29 -7.27
C ARG A 89 -3.27 9.64 -7.86
N GLU A 90 -3.07 10.88 -8.29
CA GLU A 90 -1.76 11.39 -8.75
C GLU A 90 -0.68 11.22 -7.70
N LEU A 91 -0.95 11.64 -6.46
CA LEU A 91 0.01 11.52 -5.36
C LEU A 91 0.40 10.05 -5.14
N TYR A 92 -0.58 9.14 -5.12
CA TYR A 92 -0.33 7.72 -4.92
C TYR A 92 0.48 7.12 -6.06
N ARG A 93 0.08 7.37 -7.31
CA ARG A 93 0.83 6.96 -8.51
C ARG A 93 2.28 7.42 -8.42
N SER A 94 2.46 8.71 -8.15
CA SER A 94 3.78 9.31 -8.06
C SER A 94 4.66 8.76 -6.94
N LEU A 95 4.07 8.36 -5.81
CA LEU A 95 4.78 7.69 -4.72
C LEU A 95 5.13 6.24 -5.07
N LEU A 96 4.22 5.52 -5.75
CA LEU A 96 4.48 4.17 -6.24
C LEU A 96 5.67 4.18 -7.18
N ASP A 97 5.59 4.95 -8.26
CA ASP A 97 6.59 4.96 -9.34
C ASP A 97 7.96 5.42 -8.84
N ARG A 98 8.00 6.48 -8.02
CA ARG A 98 9.28 7.10 -7.62
C ARG A 98 9.92 6.48 -6.38
N ARG A 99 9.16 5.78 -5.53
CA ARG A 99 9.66 5.37 -4.21
C ARG A 99 9.43 3.91 -3.85
N ILE A 100 8.36 3.28 -4.30
CA ILE A 100 7.95 1.96 -3.82
C ILE A 100 8.26 0.88 -4.87
N LEU A 101 7.74 1.05 -6.08
CA LEU A 101 7.88 0.09 -7.18
C LEU A 101 9.34 -0.20 -7.55
N PRO A 102 10.30 0.76 -7.54
CA PRO A 102 11.70 0.47 -7.83
C PRO A 102 12.33 -0.59 -6.91
N THR A 103 11.74 -0.89 -5.75
CA THR A 103 12.23 -1.91 -4.82
C THR A 103 11.33 -3.13 -4.76
N PHE A 104 10.00 -2.94 -4.85
CA PHE A 104 9.05 -4.00 -4.54
C PHE A 104 8.25 -4.52 -5.74
N ALA A 105 8.32 -3.91 -6.93
CA ALA A 105 7.44 -4.27 -8.06
C ALA A 105 7.40 -5.78 -8.34
N ASP A 106 8.58 -6.41 -8.45
CA ASP A 106 8.73 -7.83 -8.78
C ASP A 106 8.78 -8.75 -7.55
N VAL A 107 8.66 -8.18 -6.35
CA VAL A 107 8.69 -8.94 -5.10
C VAL A 107 7.29 -9.50 -4.84
N THR A 108 7.21 -10.81 -4.63
CA THR A 108 5.98 -11.49 -4.22
C THR A 108 5.44 -10.89 -2.92
N LEU A 109 4.12 -10.72 -2.78
CA LEU A 109 3.53 -10.16 -1.56
C LEU A 109 4.05 -10.89 -0.31
N THR A 110 4.04 -12.22 -0.33
CA THR A 110 4.49 -13.08 0.78
C THR A 110 5.98 -12.96 1.11
N ALA A 111 6.81 -12.46 0.19
CA ALA A 111 8.23 -12.23 0.43
C ALA A 111 8.54 -10.86 1.05
N ILE A 112 7.56 -9.96 1.16
CA ILE A 112 7.77 -8.65 1.79
C ILE A 112 7.86 -8.81 3.31
N THR A 113 9.08 -8.87 3.82
CA THR A 113 9.33 -9.00 5.26
C THR A 113 9.44 -7.63 5.95
N PRO A 114 9.20 -7.56 7.29
CA PRO A 114 9.49 -6.34 8.06
C PRO A 114 10.95 -5.86 7.93
N ALA A 115 11.90 -6.78 7.75
CA ALA A 115 13.30 -6.44 7.52
C ALA A 115 13.51 -5.77 6.15
N ALA A 116 12.86 -6.26 5.10
CA ALA A 116 12.89 -5.63 3.78
C ALA A 116 12.30 -4.21 3.82
N VAL A 117 11.17 -4.03 4.50
CA VAL A 117 10.55 -2.69 4.68
C VAL A 117 11.47 -1.76 5.46
N ARG A 118 12.14 -2.23 6.52
CA ARG A 118 13.13 -1.42 7.26
C ARG A 118 14.29 -0.98 6.39
N ARG A 119 14.87 -1.90 5.61
CA ARG A 119 15.97 -1.55 4.68
C ARG A 119 15.51 -0.52 3.66
N TRP A 120 14.40 -0.78 2.99
CA TRP A 120 13.80 0.16 2.04
C TRP A 120 13.60 1.55 2.65
N TYR A 121 13.04 1.63 3.87
CA TYR A 121 12.77 2.90 4.53
C TYR A 121 14.03 3.68 4.88
N VAL A 122 15.17 3.02 5.18
CA VAL A 122 16.46 3.67 5.45
C VAL A 122 17.02 4.34 4.19
N TYR A 123 16.87 3.71 3.02
CA TYR A 123 17.35 4.27 1.75
C TYR A 123 16.45 5.37 1.16
N GLN A 124 15.30 5.66 1.78
CA GLN A 124 14.44 6.76 1.33
C GLN A 124 15.09 8.13 1.65
N PRO A 125 15.05 9.09 0.69
CA PRO A 125 15.61 10.42 0.90
C PRO A 125 15.09 11.12 2.17
N THR A 126 16.02 11.58 3.01
CA THR A 126 15.71 12.27 4.28
C THR A 126 15.36 13.75 4.10
N ALA A 127 15.85 14.36 3.01
CA ALA A 127 15.58 15.76 2.65
C ALA A 127 14.08 16.05 2.36
N THR A 128 13.27 15.01 2.13
CA THR A 128 11.84 15.12 1.82
C THR A 128 11.01 14.30 2.83
N PRO A 129 11.00 14.70 4.12
CA PRO A 129 10.44 13.89 5.20
C PRO A 129 8.94 13.62 5.03
N THR A 130 8.18 14.58 4.49
CA THR A 130 6.74 14.41 4.20
C THR A 130 6.50 13.38 3.10
N ALA A 131 7.25 13.45 2.00
CA ALA A 131 7.12 12.47 0.91
C ALA A 131 7.56 11.06 1.35
N ARG A 132 8.62 10.97 2.17
CA ARG A 132 9.06 9.71 2.80
C ARG A 132 7.96 9.13 3.70
N ALA A 133 7.33 9.96 4.52
CA ALA A 133 6.23 9.53 5.39
C ALA A 133 5.00 9.07 4.59
N HIS A 134 4.63 9.79 3.53
CA HIS A 134 3.53 9.40 2.65
C HIS A 134 3.82 8.10 1.90
N ALA A 135 5.04 7.89 1.41
CA ALA A 135 5.41 6.63 0.76
C ALA A 135 5.27 5.44 1.73
N TYR A 136 5.75 5.59 2.97
CA TYR A 136 5.58 4.55 3.99
C TYR A 136 4.10 4.32 4.32
N GLY A 137 3.33 5.40 4.47
CA GLY A 137 1.88 5.32 4.73
C GLY A 137 1.12 4.59 3.62
N LEU A 138 1.46 4.87 2.35
CA LEU A 138 0.88 4.22 1.18
C LEU A 138 1.21 2.71 1.16
N LEU A 139 2.50 2.35 1.28
CA LEU A 139 2.93 0.95 1.36
C LEU A 139 2.20 0.21 2.50
N LYS A 140 2.12 0.83 3.68
CA LYS A 140 1.40 0.26 4.83
C LYS A 140 -0.09 0.04 4.52
N GLY A 141 -0.75 0.97 3.84
CA GLY A 141 -2.16 0.88 3.46
C GLY A 141 -2.44 -0.22 2.43
N ILE A 142 -1.57 -0.35 1.42
CA ILE A 142 -1.65 -1.44 0.43
C ILE A 142 -1.49 -2.80 1.13
N CYS A 143 -0.44 -2.96 1.94
CA CYS A 143 -0.21 -4.19 2.68
C CYS A 143 -1.30 -4.49 3.71
N ALA A 144 -1.98 -3.48 4.27
CA ALA A 144 -3.12 -3.70 5.16
C ALA A 144 -4.32 -4.27 4.40
N THR A 145 -4.56 -3.78 3.17
CA THR A 145 -5.60 -4.33 2.30
C THR A 145 -5.25 -5.76 1.90
N ALA A 146 -3.99 -6.03 1.57
CA ALA A 146 -3.52 -7.39 1.25
C ALA A 146 -3.66 -8.38 2.42
N VAL A 147 -3.67 -7.90 3.67
CA VAL A 147 -3.99 -8.74 4.84
C VAL A 147 -5.49 -9.00 4.93
N ALA A 148 -6.33 -7.98 4.67
CA ALA A 148 -7.78 -8.14 4.65
C ALA A 148 -8.24 -9.08 3.52
N ASP A 149 -7.54 -9.06 2.39
CA ASP A 149 -7.79 -9.93 1.23
C ASP A 149 -7.09 -11.31 1.36
N GLU A 150 -6.56 -11.62 2.55
CA GLU A 150 -5.91 -12.91 2.88
C GLU A 150 -4.68 -13.28 2.01
N HIS A 151 -4.13 -12.32 1.27
CA HIS A 151 -2.86 -12.47 0.55
C HIS A 151 -1.64 -12.41 1.48
N LEU A 152 -1.77 -11.77 2.65
CA LEU A 152 -0.75 -11.66 3.68
C LEU A 152 -1.29 -12.10 5.05
N ALA A 153 -0.50 -12.89 5.78
CA ALA A 153 -0.85 -13.27 7.15
C ALA A 153 -0.74 -12.08 8.14
N ALA A 154 0.16 -11.12 7.87
CA ALA A 154 0.34 -9.94 8.72
C ALA A 154 0.99 -8.80 7.95
N ASN A 155 0.72 -7.56 8.38
CA ASN A 155 1.30 -6.38 7.75
C ASN A 155 2.82 -6.26 8.08
N PRO A 156 3.71 -6.18 7.07
CA PRO A 156 5.15 -6.07 7.28
C PRO A 156 5.60 -4.65 7.71
N CYS A 157 4.77 -3.62 7.53
CA CYS A 157 5.09 -2.23 7.85
C CYS A 157 4.94 -1.91 9.34
N ARG A 158 5.95 -2.29 10.13
CA ARG A 158 5.97 -2.19 11.60
C ARG A 158 6.81 -1.06 12.19
N ILE A 159 7.36 -0.18 11.37
CA ILE A 159 8.19 0.94 11.82
C ILE A 159 7.29 1.99 12.50
N ARG A 160 7.55 2.28 13.78
CA ARG A 160 6.81 3.27 14.55
C ARG A 160 7.05 4.67 13.99
N ALA A 161 5.97 5.47 13.86
CA ALA A 161 6.00 6.85 13.38
C ALA A 161 6.57 7.09 11.97
N ALA A 162 6.87 6.04 11.19
CA ALA A 162 7.39 6.18 9.83
C ALA A 162 6.37 6.76 8.84
N GLY A 163 5.07 6.72 9.17
CA GLY A 163 4.01 7.37 8.40
C GLY A 163 3.75 8.82 8.81
N THR A 164 4.59 9.42 9.66
CA THR A 164 4.39 10.77 10.19
C THR A 164 5.61 11.63 9.93
N SER A 165 5.40 12.86 9.46
CA SER A 165 6.45 13.87 9.33
C SER A 165 6.15 15.05 10.24
N LYS A 166 7.17 15.56 10.95
CA LYS A 166 7.04 16.82 11.67
C LYS A 166 7.00 17.98 10.68
N ARG A 167 6.11 18.95 10.92
CA ARG A 167 6.10 20.21 10.17
C ARG A 167 7.36 20.99 10.50
N VAL A 168 8.22 21.18 9.51
CA VAL A 168 9.50 21.90 9.68
C VAL A 168 9.27 23.42 9.62
N HIS A 169 8.32 23.87 8.80
CA HIS A 169 8.08 25.29 8.58
C HIS A 169 7.12 25.87 9.64
N LYS A 170 7.62 26.83 10.43
CA LYS A 170 6.79 27.69 11.29
C LYS A 170 6.11 28.73 10.41
N VAL A 171 4.78 28.74 10.41
CA VAL A 171 4.02 29.77 9.71
C VAL A 171 4.17 31.07 10.48
N ARG A 172 4.67 32.12 9.81
CA ARG A 172 4.60 33.50 10.29
C ARG A 172 3.39 34.16 9.62
N PRO A 173 2.31 34.47 10.37
CA PRO A 173 1.22 35.25 9.82
C PRO A 173 1.72 36.63 9.36
N ALA A 174 1.16 37.14 8.27
CA ALA A 174 1.42 38.51 7.84
C ALA A 174 0.81 39.50 8.84
N THR A 175 1.51 40.58 9.12
CA THR A 175 0.98 41.71 9.91
C THR A 175 -0.03 42.52 9.08
N LEU A 176 -0.84 43.36 9.72
CA LEU A 176 -1.79 44.22 9.01
C LEU A 176 -1.10 45.13 7.96
N PRO A 177 0.03 45.82 8.28
CA PRO A 177 0.75 46.60 7.27
C PRO A 177 1.30 45.76 6.11
N GLU A 178 1.78 44.53 6.39
CA GLU A 178 2.23 43.62 5.33
C GLU A 178 1.07 43.17 4.43
N LEU A 179 -0.12 42.93 5.00
CA LEU A 179 -1.32 42.58 4.23
C LEU A 179 -1.79 43.73 3.34
N GLU A 180 -1.76 44.96 3.85
CA GLU A 180 -2.07 46.16 3.05
C GLU A 180 -1.10 46.32 1.88
N ALA A 181 0.21 46.17 2.15
CA ALA A 181 1.23 46.22 1.11
C ALA A 181 1.05 45.12 0.05
N LEU A 182 0.73 43.89 0.48
CA LEU A 182 0.44 42.77 -0.42
C LEU A 182 -0.79 43.06 -1.29
N ALA A 183 -1.90 43.53 -0.70
CA ALA A 183 -3.10 43.86 -1.45
C ALA A 183 -2.85 45.01 -2.44
N ALA A 184 -2.09 46.03 -2.04
CA ALA A 184 -1.74 47.15 -2.91
C ALA A 184 -0.88 46.72 -4.11
N ALA A 185 0.07 45.81 -3.90
CA ALA A 185 0.98 45.31 -4.94
C ALA A 185 0.30 44.35 -5.95
N MET A 186 -0.85 43.77 -5.62
CA MET A 186 -1.57 42.89 -6.54
C MET A 186 -2.21 43.65 -7.70
N PRO A 187 -2.29 43.03 -8.90
CA PRO A 187 -3.12 43.55 -9.99
C PRO A 187 -4.56 43.78 -9.50
N GLU A 188 -5.20 44.84 -10.02
CA GLU A 188 -6.53 45.28 -9.57
C GLU A 188 -7.55 44.14 -9.47
N ARG A 189 -7.61 43.28 -10.50
CA ARG A 189 -8.52 42.12 -10.55
C ARG A 189 -8.28 41.07 -9.47
N GLN A 190 -7.06 40.97 -8.94
CA GLN A 190 -6.65 39.95 -7.98
C GLN A 190 -6.51 40.49 -6.55
N ARG A 191 -6.53 41.82 -6.37
CA ARG A 191 -6.43 42.48 -5.06
C ARG A 191 -7.46 41.95 -4.05
N LEU A 192 -8.71 41.78 -4.49
CA LEU A 192 -9.78 41.25 -3.63
C LEU A 192 -9.50 39.83 -3.13
N MET A 193 -8.72 39.03 -3.87
CA MET A 193 -8.40 37.65 -3.45
C MET A 193 -7.59 37.62 -2.15
N VAL A 194 -6.66 38.58 -1.99
CA VAL A 194 -5.85 38.71 -0.77
C VAL A 194 -6.73 39.12 0.41
N LEU A 195 -7.64 40.08 0.21
CA LEU A 195 -8.54 40.55 1.25
C LEU A 195 -9.51 39.45 1.69
N PHE A 196 -10.10 38.71 0.75
CA PHE A 196 -10.96 37.57 1.06
C PHE A 196 -10.21 36.46 1.80
N ALA A 197 -8.99 36.13 1.40
CA ALA A 197 -8.17 35.15 2.11
C ALA A 197 -7.85 35.61 3.55
N ALA A 198 -7.49 36.88 3.74
CA ALA A 198 -7.11 37.43 5.04
C ALA A 198 -8.29 37.58 6.01
N TRP A 199 -9.40 38.18 5.55
CA TRP A 199 -10.54 38.54 6.40
C TRP A 199 -11.57 37.42 6.55
N CYS A 200 -11.74 36.58 5.52
CA CYS A 200 -12.72 35.48 5.54
C CYS A 200 -12.06 34.11 5.73
N GLY A 201 -10.73 34.04 5.85
CA GLY A 201 -10.00 32.79 6.11
C GLY A 201 -10.07 31.78 4.97
N LEU A 202 -10.30 32.24 3.74
CA LEU A 202 -10.54 31.37 2.59
C LEU A 202 -9.26 30.72 2.08
N ARG A 203 -9.36 29.45 1.69
CA ARG A 203 -8.27 28.76 1.01
C ARG A 203 -8.15 29.24 -0.42
N PHE A 204 -6.94 29.16 -0.99
CA PHE A 204 -6.68 29.58 -2.38
C PHE A 204 -7.67 28.95 -3.39
N GLY A 205 -7.97 27.66 -3.27
CA GLY A 205 -8.94 26.98 -4.14
C GLY A 205 -10.37 27.51 -4.00
N GLU A 206 -10.76 27.97 -2.81
CA GLU A 206 -12.08 28.54 -2.53
C GLU A 206 -12.21 29.96 -3.10
N VAL A 207 -11.18 30.80 -2.90
CA VAL A 207 -11.14 32.16 -3.44
C VAL A 207 -11.15 32.15 -4.97
N THR A 208 -10.40 31.24 -5.59
CA THR A 208 -10.30 31.12 -7.05
C THR A 208 -11.59 30.61 -7.70
N GLU A 209 -12.44 29.89 -6.97
CA GLU A 209 -13.73 29.39 -7.49
C GLU A 209 -14.93 30.26 -7.10
N LEU A 210 -14.69 31.39 -6.43
CA LEU A 210 -15.75 32.28 -5.97
C LEU A 210 -16.45 32.94 -7.16
N ARG A 211 -17.79 32.86 -7.21
CA ARG A 211 -18.59 33.49 -8.28
C ARG A 211 -19.45 34.61 -7.72
N ARG A 212 -19.90 35.53 -8.57
CA ARG A 212 -20.80 36.63 -8.18
C ARG A 212 -22.04 36.16 -7.39
N LYS A 213 -22.63 35.03 -7.80
CA LYS A 213 -23.80 34.42 -7.14
C LYS A 213 -23.54 33.91 -5.71
N ASP A 214 -22.27 33.75 -5.36
CA ASP A 214 -21.84 33.29 -4.05
C ASP A 214 -21.72 34.47 -3.05
N ILE A 215 -21.87 35.72 -3.54
CA ILE A 215 -21.80 36.96 -2.75
C ILE A 215 -23.21 37.53 -2.58
N ASP A 216 -23.60 37.75 -1.33
CA ASP A 216 -24.87 38.37 -0.95
C ASP A 216 -24.57 39.74 -0.35
N LEU A 217 -24.63 40.77 -1.20
CA LEU A 217 -24.32 42.15 -0.79
C LEU A 217 -25.41 42.75 0.10
N THR A 218 -26.65 42.23 0.03
CA THR A 218 -27.76 42.69 0.87
C THR A 218 -27.57 42.26 2.31
N ASN A 219 -27.14 41.01 2.52
CA ASN A 219 -26.95 40.44 3.86
C ASN A 219 -25.49 40.46 4.33
N GLY A 220 -24.57 41.01 3.53
CA GLY A 220 -23.13 41.02 3.83
C GLY A 220 -22.54 39.61 3.96
N ALA A 221 -23.05 38.64 3.21
CA ALA A 221 -22.72 37.22 3.38
C ALA A 221 -21.96 36.64 2.17
N LEU A 222 -21.06 35.70 2.47
CA LEU A 222 -20.26 34.98 1.48
C LEU A 222 -20.50 33.48 1.60
N ARG A 223 -20.90 32.82 0.50
CA ARG A 223 -21.26 31.39 0.50
C ARG A 223 -20.19 30.54 -0.19
N ILE A 224 -19.43 29.78 0.58
CA ILE A 224 -18.37 28.92 0.04
C ILE A 224 -18.92 27.54 -0.28
N ARG A 225 -19.06 27.25 -1.57
CA ARG A 225 -19.70 26.01 -2.05
C ARG A 225 -18.76 25.07 -2.78
N ARG A 226 -17.66 25.60 -3.32
CA ARG A 226 -16.79 24.92 -4.29
C ARG A 226 -15.35 25.39 -4.12
N ALA A 227 -14.41 24.60 -4.62
CA ALA A 227 -13.01 24.97 -4.67
C ALA A 227 -12.35 24.37 -5.92
N VAL A 228 -11.45 25.12 -6.56
CA VAL A 228 -10.59 24.60 -7.62
C VAL A 228 -9.41 23.85 -7.01
N VAL A 229 -9.06 22.72 -7.60
CA VAL A 229 -7.86 21.95 -7.29
C VAL A 229 -7.02 21.85 -8.54
N ARG A 230 -5.73 22.21 -8.46
CA ARG A 230 -4.79 22.00 -9.56
C ARG A 230 -4.39 20.53 -9.62
N VAL A 231 -4.57 19.96 -10.80
CA VAL A 231 -4.29 18.57 -11.19
C VAL A 231 -3.20 18.68 -12.28
N ASP A 232 -2.18 17.83 -12.25
CA ASP A 232 -1.06 17.76 -13.21
C ASP A 232 -0.07 18.94 -13.35
N GLY A 233 0.07 19.75 -12.30
CA GLY A 233 1.22 20.65 -12.15
C GLY A 233 1.20 21.94 -12.95
#